data_AF-W6JX86-F1
#
_entry.id   AF-W6JX86-F1
#
_cell.length_a   1.000
_cell.length_b   1.000
_cell.length_c   1.000
_cell.angle_alpha   90.00
_cell.angle_beta   90.00
_cell.angle_gamma   90.00
#
_symmetry.space_group_name_H-M   'P 1'
#
loop_
_entity.id
_entity.type
_entity.pdbx_description
1 polymer ?
#
loop_
_entity_poly.entity_id
_entity_poly.type
_entity_poly.pdbx_seq_one_letter_code
_entity_poly.pdbx_strand_id
1 'polypeptide(L)'
;MALGELGGVGKVEERRGRATDAIVMFWRPIPNWQPSPGAFAAAVDVIATTTGLLGQAQLIGLLRNDIDLEEVAQVLAALIAGVISQQLSNEPGTDAVTGRVSRYADSIATMVVRHYGADPTARSIP
;
A
#
# COMPACT_ATOMS: atom_id res chain seq x y z
N MET A 1 -11.57 -31.84 -51.16
CA MET A 1 -11.83 -32.96 -50.23
C MET A 1 -10.55 -33.22 -49.46
N ALA A 2 -10.42 -33.18 -48.14
CA ALA A 2 -11.20 -32.77 -46.95
C ALA A 2 -10.12 -32.70 -45.82
N LEU A 3 -9.94 -31.60 -45.08
CA LEU A 3 -10.50 -31.25 -43.75
C LEU A 3 -10.11 -32.15 -42.55
N GLY A 4 -9.66 -31.51 -41.47
CA GLY A 4 -9.66 -31.98 -40.06
C GLY A 4 -8.27 -32.03 -39.41
N GLU A 5 -7.73 -30.94 -38.82
CA GLU A 5 -7.89 -30.49 -37.41
C GLU A 5 -7.38 -31.47 -36.35
N LEU A 6 -6.83 -31.15 -35.17
CA LEU A 6 -6.28 -29.98 -34.44
C LEU A 6 -5.77 -30.61 -33.12
N GLY A 7 -4.67 -30.13 -32.54
CA GLY A 7 -4.15 -30.75 -31.31
C GLY A 7 -3.09 -29.98 -30.52
N GLY A 8 -3.15 -28.63 -30.57
CA GLY A 8 -2.72 -27.72 -29.50
C GLY A 8 -1.38 -27.97 -28.80
N VAL A 9 -0.27 -27.61 -29.43
CA VAL A 9 0.98 -27.33 -28.71
C VAL A 9 0.88 -25.93 -28.10
N GLY A 10 0.10 -25.81 -27.04
CA GLY A 10 -0.07 -24.56 -26.28
C GLY A 10 1.18 -24.24 -25.45
N LYS A 11 2.22 -23.70 -26.08
CA LYS A 11 3.24 -22.89 -25.40
C LYS A 11 2.76 -21.45 -25.39
N VAL A 12 1.95 -21.04 -24.41
CA VAL A 12 1.72 -19.62 -24.11
C VAL A 12 1.54 -19.44 -22.59
N GLU A 13 2.51 -18.71 -22.03
CA GLU A 13 2.47 -17.96 -20.77
C GLU A 13 2.34 -18.70 -19.44
N GLU A 14 3.51 -19.04 -18.92
CA GLU A 14 3.92 -18.71 -17.56
C GLU A 14 3.15 -17.46 -17.05
N ARG A 15 2.24 -17.67 -16.09
CA ARG A 15 1.40 -16.63 -15.48
C ARG A 15 2.25 -15.68 -14.62
N ARG A 16 3.09 -14.89 -15.28
CA ARG A 16 3.72 -13.70 -14.68
C ARG A 16 2.58 -12.74 -14.33
N GLY A 17 2.43 -12.41 -13.04
CA GLY A 17 1.37 -11.56 -12.52
C GLY A 17 1.15 -10.34 -13.43
N ARG A 18 -0.05 -10.23 -14.02
CA ARG A 18 -0.30 -9.27 -15.08
C ARG A 18 -0.63 -7.92 -14.44
N ALA A 19 0.06 -6.87 -14.89
CA ALA A 19 -0.20 -5.47 -14.56
C ALA A 19 -1.69 -5.07 -14.53
N THR A 20 -2.52 -5.76 -15.30
CA THR A 20 -3.99 -5.59 -15.36
C THR A 20 -4.71 -5.83 -14.04
N ASP A 21 -4.16 -6.61 -13.11
CA ASP A 21 -4.79 -6.82 -11.79
C ASP A 21 -4.82 -5.51 -10.99
N ALA A 22 -3.79 -4.67 -11.12
CA ALA A 22 -3.74 -3.36 -10.47
C ALA A 22 -4.77 -2.36 -11.03
N ILE A 23 -5.07 -2.44 -12.33
CA ILE A 23 -6.06 -1.59 -13.00
C ILE A 23 -7.47 -1.87 -12.46
N VAL A 24 -7.78 -3.14 -12.14
CA VAL A 24 -9.06 -3.54 -11.53
C VAL A 24 -9.10 -3.21 -10.04
N MET A 25 -7.96 -3.25 -9.34
CA MET A 25 -7.91 -3.00 -7.89
C MET A 25 -7.90 -1.52 -7.49
N PHE A 26 -7.38 -0.60 -8.32
CA PHE A 26 -7.12 0.77 -7.85
C PHE A 26 -7.71 1.92 -8.67
N TRP A 27 -8.07 1.76 -9.96
CA TRP A 27 -8.18 2.95 -10.84
C TRP A 27 -9.47 3.20 -11.61
N ARG A 28 -10.49 2.33 -11.58
CA ARG A 28 -11.84 2.73 -12.03
C ARG A 28 -12.93 2.19 -11.10
N PRO A 29 -13.75 3.07 -10.48
CA PRO A 29 -14.93 2.62 -9.75
C PRO A 29 -15.81 1.77 -10.67
N ILE A 30 -16.16 0.57 -10.24
CA ILE A 30 -17.15 -0.24 -10.94
C ILE A 30 -18.52 0.36 -10.61
N PRO A 31 -19.31 0.82 -11.61
CA PRO A 31 -20.60 1.44 -11.33
C PRO A 31 -21.50 0.54 -10.49
N ASN A 32 -22.16 1.13 -9.48
CA ASN A 32 -23.05 0.44 -8.53
C ASN A 32 -22.42 -0.71 -7.74
N TRP A 33 -21.09 -0.81 -7.69
CA TRP A 33 -20.39 -1.80 -6.89
C TRP A 33 -19.86 -1.19 -5.60
N GLN A 34 -19.98 -1.94 -4.51
CA GLN A 34 -19.30 -1.69 -3.23
C GLN A 34 -18.84 -3.05 -2.69
N PRO A 35 -17.71 -3.11 -1.97
CA PRO A 35 -17.32 -4.34 -1.31
C PRO A 35 -18.36 -4.72 -0.26
N SER A 36 -18.64 -6.02 -0.11
CA SER A 36 -19.46 -6.46 1.02
C SER A 36 -18.73 -6.19 2.35
N PRO A 37 -19.45 -6.07 3.47
CA PRO A 37 -18.80 -5.87 4.77
C PRO A 37 -17.72 -6.93 5.08
N GLY A 38 -17.99 -8.20 4.76
CA GLY A 38 -17.02 -9.28 4.97
C GLY A 38 -15.79 -9.18 4.05
N ALA A 39 -15.95 -8.72 2.81
CA ALA A 39 -14.82 -8.50 1.90
C ALA A 39 -13.98 -7.28 2.30
N PHE A 40 -14.59 -6.29 2.95
CA PHE A 40 -13.92 -5.06 3.39
C PHE A 40 -13.29 -5.16 4.79
N ALA A 41 -13.69 -6.15 5.59
CA ALA A 41 -13.27 -6.30 6.99
C ALA A 41 -11.76 -6.23 7.19
N ALA A 42 -10.97 -6.91 6.33
CA ALA A 42 -9.51 -6.89 6.43
C ALA A 42 -8.91 -5.48 6.27
N ALA A 43 -9.49 -4.64 5.41
CA ALA A 43 -9.03 -3.26 5.26
C ALA A 43 -9.33 -2.43 6.52
N VAL A 44 -10.49 -2.64 7.14
CA VAL A 44 -10.85 -2.00 8.41
C VAL A 44 -9.90 -2.44 9.53
N ASP A 45 -9.61 -3.74 9.62
CA ASP A 45 -8.71 -4.31 10.62
C ASP A 45 -7.28 -3.76 10.50
N VAL A 46 -6.79 -3.57 9.27
CA VAL A 46 -5.46 -2.99 9.03
C VAL A 46 -5.40 -1.54 9.53
N ILE A 47 -6.43 -0.73 9.27
CA ILE A 47 -6.47 0.66 9.77
C ILE A 47 -6.56 0.68 11.29
N ALA A 48 -7.47 -0.11 11.89
CA ALA A 48 -7.61 -0.19 13.34
C ALA A 48 -6.30 -0.63 14.03
N THR A 49 -5.63 -1.65 13.47
CA THR A 49 -4.34 -2.14 13.97
C THR A 49 -3.27 -1.05 13.86
N THR A 50 -3.22 -0.35 12.72
CA THR A 50 -2.24 0.73 12.49
C THR A 50 -2.44 1.86 13.50
N THR A 51 -3.67 2.33 13.69
CA THR A 51 -3.99 3.36 14.69
C THR A 51 -3.63 2.91 16.11
N GLY A 52 -3.89 1.65 16.46
CA GLY A 52 -3.50 1.08 17.75
C GLY A 52 -1.98 1.08 17.97
N LEU A 53 -1.20 0.70 16.95
CA LEU A 53 0.26 0.73 17.00
C LEU A 53 0.80 2.15 17.12
N LEU A 54 0.21 3.11 16.42
CA LEU A 54 0.56 4.53 16.54
C LEU A 54 0.27 5.05 17.96
N GLY A 55 -0.85 4.64 18.57
CA GLY A 55 -1.17 4.95 19.96
C GLY A 55 -0.11 4.41 20.93
N GLN A 56 0.34 3.17 20.74
CA GLN A 56 1.44 2.63 21.54
C GLN A 56 2.74 3.41 21.34
N ALA A 57 3.07 3.78 20.11
CA ALA A 57 4.25 4.58 19.80
C ALA A 57 4.20 5.99 20.45
N GLN A 58 3.02 6.61 20.50
CA GLN A 58 2.81 7.87 21.22
C GLN A 58 2.99 7.69 22.74
N LEU A 59 2.43 6.64 23.33
CA LEU A 59 2.55 6.35 24.77
C LEU A 59 4.01 6.18 25.22
N ILE A 60 4.87 5.60 24.39
CA ILE A 60 6.31 5.44 24.68
C ILE A 60 7.16 6.64 24.21
N GLY A 61 6.53 7.73 23.76
CA GLY A 61 7.20 8.98 23.39
C GLY A 61 7.97 8.93 22.06
N LEU A 62 7.61 8.02 21.14
CA LEU A 62 8.15 8.02 19.77
C LEU A 62 7.41 9.02 18.87
N LEU A 63 6.13 9.28 19.14
CA LEU A 63 5.32 10.28 18.44
C LEU A 63 5.02 11.45 19.37
N ARG A 64 4.75 12.64 18.80
CA ARG A 64 4.27 13.77 19.59
C ARG A 64 2.89 13.49 20.19
N ASN A 65 2.58 14.13 21.30
CA ASN A 65 1.30 13.96 22.02
C ASN A 65 0.18 14.85 21.48
N ASP A 66 0.47 15.80 20.60
CA ASP A 66 -0.47 16.79 20.06
C ASP A 66 -1.07 16.40 18.69
N ILE A 67 -0.72 15.22 18.17
CA ILE A 67 -1.12 14.76 16.84
C ILE A 67 -2.38 13.89 16.92
N ASP A 68 -3.20 13.97 15.87
CA ASP A 68 -4.32 13.07 15.65
C ASP A 68 -3.82 11.75 15.05
N LEU A 69 -3.99 10.64 15.78
CA LEU A 69 -3.53 9.32 15.34
C LEU A 69 -4.32 8.78 14.14
N GLU A 70 -5.58 9.17 13.98
CA GLU A 70 -6.39 8.79 12.82
C GLU A 70 -5.88 9.50 11.55
N GLU A 71 -5.54 10.79 11.65
CA GLU A 71 -4.90 11.54 10.57
C GLU A 71 -3.59 10.85 10.14
N VAL A 72 -2.72 10.52 11.10
CA VAL A 72 -1.43 9.86 10.82
C VAL A 72 -1.64 8.52 10.11
N ALA A 73 -2.63 7.73 10.55
CA ALA A 73 -2.96 6.45 9.91
C ALA A 73 -3.44 6.66 8.46
N GLN A 74 -4.28 7.67 8.20
CA GLN A 74 -4.75 7.98 6.85
C GLN A 74 -3.62 8.49 5.94
N VAL A 75 -2.72 9.32 6.46
CA VAL A 75 -1.54 9.80 5.72
C VAL A 75 -0.62 8.63 5.33
N LEU A 76 -0.34 7.71 6.26
CA LEU A 76 0.42 6.51 5.96
C LEU A 76 -0.27 5.65 4.89
N ALA A 77 -1.58 5.43 5.02
CA ALA A 77 -2.35 4.67 4.04
C ALA A 77 -2.28 5.30 2.64
N ALA A 78 -2.44 6.64 2.54
CA ALA A 78 -2.36 7.36 1.28
C ALA A 78 -0.98 7.25 0.62
N LEU A 79 0.10 7.36 1.41
CA LEU A 79 1.47 7.25 0.91
C LEU A 79 1.78 5.83 0.42
N ILE A 80 1.41 4.81 1.20
CA ILE A 80 1.60 3.41 0.83
C ILE A 80 0.81 3.09 -0.45
N ALA A 81 -0.47 3.46 -0.48
CA ALA A 81 -1.31 3.27 -1.65
C ALA A 81 -0.76 4.00 -2.87
N GLY A 82 -0.24 5.22 -2.70
CA GLY A 82 0.40 6.00 -3.76
C GLY A 82 1.64 5.31 -4.34
N VAL A 83 2.54 4.82 -3.49
CA VAL A 83 3.75 4.11 -3.92
C VAL A 83 3.41 2.82 -4.66
N ILE A 84 2.52 2.00 -4.10
CA ILE A 84 2.06 0.75 -4.71
C ILE A 84 1.40 1.05 -6.06
N SER A 85 0.53 2.05 -6.09
CA SER A 85 -0.13 2.52 -7.29
C SER A 85 0.89 2.88 -8.37
N GLN A 86 1.82 3.79 -8.08
CA GLN A 86 2.81 4.24 -9.06
C GLN A 86 3.66 3.09 -9.60
N GLN A 87 4.07 2.14 -8.75
CA GLN A 87 4.83 0.96 -9.16
C GLN A 87 4.02 0.10 -10.14
N LEU A 88 2.82 -0.32 -9.74
CA LEU A 88 2.00 -1.24 -10.52
C LEU A 88 1.52 -0.61 -11.84
N SER A 89 1.33 0.72 -11.85
CA SER A 89 0.84 1.46 -13.02
C SER A 89 1.90 1.65 -14.08
N ASN A 90 3.11 2.05 -13.64
CA ASN A 90 4.11 2.63 -14.53
C ASN A 90 5.28 1.70 -14.79
N GLU A 91 5.53 0.74 -13.90
CA GLU A 91 6.64 -0.21 -13.99
C GLU A 91 6.20 -1.62 -13.59
N PRO A 92 5.13 -2.15 -14.20
CA PRO A 92 4.68 -3.50 -13.88
C PRO A 92 5.77 -4.53 -14.22
N GLY A 93 6.06 -5.42 -13.26
CA GLY A 93 7.06 -6.48 -13.43
C GLY A 93 8.50 -6.10 -13.07
N THR A 94 8.74 -4.85 -12.66
CA THR A 94 9.99 -4.42 -12.02
C THR A 94 9.96 -4.75 -10.53
N ASP A 95 11.12 -5.16 -9.99
CA ASP A 95 11.29 -5.39 -8.55
C ASP A 95 11.12 -4.09 -7.74
N ALA A 96 10.41 -4.17 -6.62
CA ALA A 96 10.08 -3.01 -5.79
C ALA A 96 11.30 -2.28 -5.19
N VAL A 97 12.44 -2.95 -5.03
CA VAL A 97 13.67 -2.32 -4.54
C VAL A 97 14.32 -1.44 -5.61
N THR A 98 14.08 -1.75 -6.89
CA THR A 98 14.70 -1.05 -8.03
C THR A 98 13.75 -0.12 -8.78
N GLY A 99 12.45 -0.21 -8.50
CA GLY A 99 11.43 0.61 -9.13
C GLY A 99 11.61 2.10 -8.85
N ARG A 100 11.16 2.93 -9.77
CA ARG A 100 11.38 4.37 -9.81
C ARG A 100 10.83 5.11 -8.61
N VAL A 101 9.66 4.71 -8.13
CA VAL A 101 9.01 5.29 -6.95
C VAL A 101 9.17 4.40 -5.73
N SER A 102 9.00 3.10 -5.89
CA SER A 102 9.05 2.11 -4.81
C SER A 102 10.39 2.04 -4.08
N ARG A 103 11.52 2.29 -4.76
CA ARG A 103 12.84 2.39 -4.12
C ARG A 103 12.95 3.50 -3.07
N TYR A 104 12.05 4.48 -3.09
CA TYR A 104 12.01 5.59 -2.14
C TYR A 104 11.08 5.36 -0.95
N ALA A 105 10.45 4.18 -0.83
CA ALA A 105 9.48 3.87 0.22
C ALA A 105 10.04 4.18 1.63
N ASP A 106 11.28 3.78 1.91
CA ASP A 106 11.93 4.04 3.21
C ASP A 106 12.15 5.53 3.48
N SER A 107 12.52 6.29 2.44
CA SER A 107 12.71 7.74 2.56
C SER A 107 11.39 8.47 2.80
N ILE A 108 10.33 8.04 2.12
CA ILE A 108 8.96 8.56 2.30
C ILE A 108 8.47 8.24 3.72
N ALA A 109 8.63 6.99 4.18
CA ALA A 109 8.29 6.60 5.55
C ALA A 109 9.09 7.41 6.58
N THR A 110 10.38 7.62 6.34
CA THR A 110 11.24 8.45 7.20
C THR A 110 10.74 9.90 7.28
N MET A 111 10.26 10.48 6.18
CA MET A 111 9.66 11.82 6.20
C MET A 111 8.43 11.88 7.12
N VAL A 112 7.55 10.88 7.06
CA VAL A 112 6.36 10.81 7.92
C VAL A 112 6.75 10.67 9.39
N VAL A 113 7.67 9.74 9.68
CA VAL A 113 8.16 9.53 11.06
C VAL A 113 8.81 10.79 11.60
N ARG A 114 9.58 11.53 10.80
CA ARG A 114 10.14 12.82 11.23
C ARG A 114 9.07 13.89 11.41
N HIS A 115 8.06 13.90 10.56
CA HIS A 115 7.00 14.89 10.61
C HIS A 115 6.08 14.73 11.83
N TYR A 116 5.83 13.50 12.29
CA TYR A 116 4.97 13.20 13.45
C TYR A 116 5.73 12.77 14.70
N GLY A 117 7.02 12.47 14.57
CA GLY A 117 7.89 12.00 15.64
C GLY A 117 8.08 13.05 16.73
N ALA A 118 8.30 12.56 17.95
CA ALA A 118 8.64 13.41 19.08
C ALA A 118 9.95 14.16 18.82
N ASP A 119 10.04 15.41 19.29
CA ASP A 119 11.28 16.17 19.22
C ASP A 119 12.32 15.50 20.15
N PRO A 120 13.45 14.99 19.62
CA PRO A 120 14.48 14.36 20.44
C PRO A 120 15.11 15.34 21.45
N THR A 121 14.99 16.65 21.25
CA THR A 121 15.50 17.69 22.16
C THR A 121 14.51 18.07 23.27
N ALA A 122 13.23 17.73 23.12
CA ALA A 122 12.21 17.96 24.15
C ALA A 122 12.31 16.97 25.33
N ARG A 123 13.19 15.97 25.23
CA ARG A 123 13.46 15.01 26.33
C ARG A 123 14.41 15.64 27.36
N SER A 124 13.95 16.64 28.09
CA SER A 124 14.58 17.01 29.36
C SER A 124 14.16 15.99 30.41
N ILE A 125 15.06 15.07 30.74
CA ILE A 125 14.89 14.17 31.90
C ILE A 125 15.27 14.98 33.15
N PRO A 126 14.41 15.05 34.19
CA PRO A 126 14.77 15.61 35.49
C PRO A 126 15.77 14.73 36.25
#